data_AF-A0A413QPS3-F1
#
_entry.id   AF-A0A413QPS3-F1
#
_cell.length_a   1.000
_cell.length_b   1.000
_cell.length_c   1.000
_cell.angle_alpha   90.00
_cell.angle_beta   90.00
_cell.angle_gamma   90.00
#
_symmetry.space_group_name_H-M   'P 1'
#
loop_
_entity.id
_entity.type
_entity.pdbx_description
1 polymer ?
#
loop_
_entity_poly.entity_id
_entity_poly.type
_entity_poly.pdbx_seq_one_letter_code
_entity_poly.pdbx_strand_id
1 'polypeptide(L)'
;MRFTHFSRNPKIAEFLKNYKFVKEFDEGVNRMCNELEQAGLKDPVYHTNAFMLQAVIYNSKVGKTIVEKTADSFKKLAVAVNKSLIDYQKPAIGEEKSAIDDKKSAVDRIKSAIEQQKYNEPSKANILKVYDEIEKNQIFGTKEIKEILDCSPSTARAVMTKLRDMKVVKVVNGKGKGKYVFIE
;
A
#
# COMPACT_ATOMS: atom_id res chain seq x y z
N MET A 1 -12.17 -21.57 6.50
CA MET A 1 -12.56 -20.42 7.35
C MET A 1 -14.04 -20.07 7.18
N ARG A 2 -14.56 -19.84 5.95
CA ARG A 2 -15.99 -19.50 5.72
C ARG A 2 -17.00 -20.56 6.20
N PHE A 3 -16.62 -21.84 6.18
CA PHE A 3 -17.50 -22.98 6.51
C PHE A 3 -17.09 -23.71 7.81
N THR A 4 -16.26 -23.09 8.64
CA THR A 4 -15.74 -23.71 9.86
C THR A 4 -16.48 -23.16 11.06
N HIS A 5 -17.28 -24.01 11.72
CA HIS A 5 -18.23 -23.62 12.75
C HIS A 5 -17.71 -23.76 14.20
N PHE A 6 -16.38 -23.83 14.37
CA PHE A 6 -15.76 -24.20 15.63
C PHE A 6 -14.97 -23.04 16.22
N SER A 7 -15.31 -22.68 17.47
CA SER A 7 -14.53 -21.74 18.27
C SER A 7 -13.49 -22.48 19.11
N ARG A 8 -12.21 -22.07 19.01
CA ARG A 8 -11.13 -22.64 19.83
C ARG A 8 -11.34 -22.47 21.33
N ASN A 9 -11.98 -21.38 21.75
CA ASN A 9 -12.35 -21.13 23.14
C ASN A 9 -13.86 -20.85 23.25
N PRO A 10 -14.67 -21.86 23.60
CA PRO A 10 -16.12 -21.72 23.65
C PRO A 10 -16.59 -20.76 24.76
N LYS A 11 -15.88 -20.67 25.89
CA LYS A 11 -16.24 -19.78 27.01
C LYS A 11 -16.16 -18.30 26.63
N ILE A 12 -15.11 -17.92 25.90
CA ILE A 12 -14.96 -16.54 25.38
C ILE A 12 -16.03 -16.26 24.33
N ALA A 13 -16.31 -17.21 23.45
CA ALA A 13 -17.29 -17.06 22.38
C ALA A 13 -18.70 -16.85 22.95
N GLU A 14 -19.07 -17.60 23.99
CA GLU A 14 -20.32 -17.45 24.74
C GLU A 14 -20.40 -16.09 25.47
N PHE A 15 -19.31 -15.67 26.13
CA PHE A 15 -19.25 -14.35 26.75
C PHE A 15 -19.51 -13.24 25.73
N LEU A 16 -18.82 -13.25 24.59
CA LEU A 16 -19.00 -12.22 23.55
C LEU A 16 -20.42 -12.21 22.96
N LYS A 17 -21.08 -13.37 22.90
CA LYS A 17 -22.48 -13.49 22.50
C LYS A 17 -23.43 -12.88 23.53
N ASN A 18 -23.23 -13.15 24.82
CA ASN A 18 -24.08 -12.63 25.91
C ASN A 18 -24.04 -11.10 25.99
N TYR A 19 -22.88 -10.51 25.69
CA TYR A 19 -22.70 -9.05 25.63
C TYR A 19 -23.04 -8.43 24.26
N LYS A 20 -23.60 -9.22 23.33
CA LYS A 20 -24.04 -8.76 22.00
C LYS A 20 -22.93 -8.18 21.11
N PHE A 21 -21.66 -8.52 21.38
CA PHE A 21 -20.54 -8.19 20.48
C PHE A 21 -20.49 -9.10 19.26
N VAL A 22 -20.95 -10.34 19.42
CA VAL A 22 -21.11 -11.31 18.34
C VAL A 22 -22.59 -11.72 18.30
N LYS A 23 -23.15 -11.86 17.10
CA LYS A 23 -24.52 -12.32 16.90
C LYS A 23 -24.59 -13.84 17.01
N GLU A 24 -24.82 -14.52 15.90
CA GLU A 24 -24.77 -15.97 15.82
C GLU A 24 -23.36 -16.45 15.48
N PHE A 25 -23.00 -17.62 16.00
CA PHE A 25 -21.77 -18.28 15.60
C PHE A 25 -21.82 -18.47 14.08
N ASP A 26 -20.73 -18.09 13.40
CA ASP A 26 -20.53 -18.25 11.95
C ASP A 26 -21.31 -17.29 11.04
N GLU A 27 -22.07 -16.34 11.61
CA GLU A 27 -22.63 -15.22 10.83
C GLU A 27 -21.53 -14.20 10.49
N GLY A 28 -20.57 -13.96 11.40
CA GLY A 28 -19.60 -12.88 11.26
C GLY A 28 -18.72 -12.97 10.01
N VAL A 29 -18.10 -14.12 9.78
CA VAL A 29 -17.21 -14.34 8.62
C VAL A 29 -18.02 -14.37 7.32
N ASN A 30 -19.20 -15.00 7.33
CA ASN A 30 -20.09 -15.04 6.17
C ASN A 30 -20.59 -13.64 5.80
N ARG A 31 -20.98 -12.84 6.79
CA ARG A 31 -21.41 -11.45 6.59
C ARG A 31 -20.30 -10.61 5.98
N MET A 32 -19.07 -10.73 6.50
CA MET A 32 -17.92 -10.04 5.93
C MET A 32 -17.67 -10.42 4.46
N CYS A 33 -17.71 -11.72 4.11
CA CYS A 33 -17.57 -12.16 2.72
C CYS A 33 -18.68 -11.61 1.83
N ASN A 34 -19.95 -11.69 2.28
CA ASN A 34 -21.09 -11.19 1.52
C ASN A 34 -21.03 -9.66 1.30
N GLU A 35 -20.60 -8.90 2.31
CA GLU A 35 -20.42 -7.44 2.21
C GLU A 35 -19.29 -7.07 1.23
N LEU A 36 -18.18 -7.83 1.24
CA LEU A 36 -17.09 -7.63 0.29
C LEU A 36 -17.53 -7.95 -1.15
N GLU A 37 -18.26 -9.05 -1.34
CA GLU A 37 -18.81 -9.44 -2.64
C GLU A 37 -19.80 -8.39 -3.17
N GLN A 38 -20.69 -7.87 -2.31
CA GLN A 38 -21.61 -6.78 -2.66
C GLN A 38 -20.87 -5.48 -3.03
N ALA A 39 -19.73 -5.22 -2.39
CA ALA A 39 -18.88 -4.07 -2.72
C ALA A 39 -17.99 -4.31 -3.96
N GLY A 40 -18.07 -5.47 -4.62
CA GLY A 40 -17.21 -5.84 -5.75
C GLY A 40 -15.74 -6.02 -5.35
N LEU A 41 -15.48 -6.27 -4.07
CA LEU A 41 -14.16 -6.48 -3.49
C LEU A 41 -13.80 -7.97 -3.51
N LYS A 42 -12.49 -8.23 -3.49
CA LYS A 42 -11.98 -9.60 -3.40
C LYS A 42 -12.28 -10.18 -2.02
N ASP A 43 -12.69 -11.44 -2.00
CA ASP A 43 -12.86 -12.21 -0.77
C ASP A 43 -11.62 -12.17 0.15
N PRO A 44 -11.79 -12.25 1.48
CA PRO A 44 -10.68 -12.29 2.43
C PRO A 44 -9.76 -13.48 2.16
N VAL A 45 -8.45 -13.23 2.12
CA VAL A 45 -7.44 -14.27 1.93
C VAL A 45 -6.85 -14.65 3.29
N TYR A 46 -6.90 -15.94 3.62
CA TYR A 46 -6.40 -16.47 4.88
C TYR A 46 -5.08 -17.22 4.67
N HIS A 47 -4.04 -16.82 5.37
CA HIS A 47 -2.75 -17.51 5.39
C HIS A 47 -2.53 -18.12 6.77
N THR A 48 -2.28 -19.42 6.82
CA THR A 48 -2.04 -20.13 8.08
C THR A 48 -0.56 -20.46 8.18
N ASN A 49 0.10 -19.96 9.22
CA ASN A 49 1.45 -20.36 9.62
C ASN A 49 1.33 -21.20 10.92
N ALA A 50 2.37 -21.97 11.27
CA ALA A 50 2.41 -22.84 12.44
C ALA A 50 1.98 -22.17 13.76
N PHE A 51 2.15 -20.85 13.88
CA PHE A 51 1.84 -20.09 15.10
C PHE A 51 0.80 -18.97 14.93
N MET A 52 0.44 -18.60 13.70
CA MET A 52 -0.40 -17.43 13.43
C MET A 52 -1.36 -17.65 12.26
N LEU A 53 -2.57 -17.12 12.40
CA LEU A 53 -3.52 -16.98 11.30
C LEU A 53 -3.55 -15.52 10.86
N GLN A 54 -3.27 -15.28 9.58
CA GLN A 54 -3.32 -13.95 8.98
C GLN A 54 -4.53 -13.87 8.04
N ALA A 55 -5.41 -12.89 8.25
CA ALA A 55 -6.49 -12.53 7.34
C ALA A 55 -6.13 -11.24 6.59
N VAL A 56 -6.15 -11.28 5.25
CA VAL A 56 -5.84 -10.15 4.37
C VAL A 56 -7.11 -9.75 3.62
N ILE A 57 -7.54 -8.51 3.83
CA ILE A 57 -8.70 -7.91 3.17
C ILE A 57 -8.18 -6.81 2.24
N TYR A 58 -8.56 -6.88 0.96
CA TYR A 58 -8.14 -5.89 -0.03
C TYR A 58 -9.21 -4.83 -0.17
N ASN A 59 -8.84 -3.56 0.00
CA ASN A 59 -9.71 -2.45 -0.32
C ASN A 59 -9.68 -2.16 -1.83
N SER A 60 -10.79 -1.65 -2.38
CA SER A 60 -10.80 -1.16 -3.75
C SER A 60 -9.97 0.12 -3.80
N LYS A 61 -9.33 0.37 -4.94
CA LYS A 61 -8.65 1.66 -5.19
C LYS A 61 -9.66 2.81 -5.37
N VAL A 62 -10.95 2.60 -5.07
CA VAL A 62 -12.03 3.59 -5.13
C VAL A 62 -11.96 4.51 -3.90
N GLY A 63 -10.78 5.05 -3.67
CA GLY A 63 -10.51 6.16 -2.73
C GLY A 63 -9.95 7.39 -3.45
N LYS A 64 -9.79 7.35 -4.78
CA LYS A 64 -9.33 8.49 -5.59
C LYS A 64 -10.42 9.16 -6.45
N THR A 65 -11.65 8.65 -6.45
CA THR A 65 -12.74 9.22 -7.26
C THR A 65 -14.14 9.01 -6.64
N ILE A 66 -14.41 9.47 -5.41
CA ILE A 66 -15.79 9.68 -4.92
C ILE A 66 -15.85 11.00 -4.14
N VAL A 67 -15.89 12.10 -4.86
CA VAL A 67 -16.43 13.38 -4.35
C VAL A 67 -17.83 13.67 -4.93
N GLU A 68 -18.32 12.94 -5.94
CA GLU A 68 -19.48 13.46 -6.70
C GLU A 68 -20.73 12.59 -6.85
N LYS A 69 -20.84 11.37 -6.29
CA LYS A 69 -22.04 10.55 -6.59
C LYS A 69 -22.72 9.79 -5.47
N THR A 70 -22.54 10.17 -4.21
CA THR A 70 -23.30 9.55 -3.11
C THR A 70 -23.65 10.54 -1.98
N ALA A 71 -23.85 11.82 -2.28
CA ALA A 71 -24.23 12.82 -1.27
C ALA A 71 -25.67 12.63 -0.73
N ASP A 72 -26.52 11.87 -1.42
CA ASP A 72 -27.95 11.76 -1.08
C ASP A 72 -28.28 10.64 -0.08
N SER A 73 -27.47 9.58 0.04
CA SER A 73 -27.73 8.48 0.99
C SER A 73 -27.18 8.75 2.40
N PHE A 74 -26.11 9.56 2.52
CA PHE A 74 -25.51 9.90 3.82
C PHE A 74 -26.32 10.94 4.62
N LYS A 75 -27.20 11.72 3.99
CA LYS A 75 -28.05 12.69 4.70
C LYS A 75 -29.11 12.02 5.57
N LYS A 76 -29.56 10.80 5.26
CA LYS A 76 -30.63 10.12 6.02
C LYS A 76 -30.11 9.39 7.26
N LEU A 77 -28.84 8.97 7.27
CA LEU A 77 -28.25 8.24 8.40
C LEU A 77 -27.67 9.19 9.48
N ALA A 78 -27.20 10.38 9.07
CA ALA A 78 -26.69 11.39 9.99
C ALA A 78 -27.75 12.01 10.93
N VAL A 79 -29.04 11.97 10.55
CA VAL A 79 -30.13 12.51 11.39
C VAL A 79 -30.49 11.57 12.55
N ALA A 80 -30.31 10.25 12.39
CA ALA A 80 -30.67 9.26 13.41
C ALA A 80 -29.59 9.05 14.49
N VAL A 81 -28.31 9.25 14.14
CA VAL A 81 -27.17 9.01 15.06
C VAL A 81 -26.95 10.17 16.04
N ASN A 82 -27.41 11.38 15.71
CA ASN A 82 -27.19 12.58 16.53
C ASN A 82 -28.05 12.68 17.81
N LYS A 83 -28.71 11.59 18.24
CA LYS A 83 -29.44 11.54 19.53
C LYS A 83 -28.73 10.69 20.60
N SER A 84 -27.66 9.95 20.31
CA SER A 84 -27.10 8.97 21.27
C SER A 84 -25.61 9.11 21.63
N LEU A 85 -24.95 10.23 21.33
CA LEU A 85 -23.50 10.36 21.58
C LEU A 85 -23.08 11.75 22.09
N ILE A 86 -23.93 12.36 22.92
CA ILE A 86 -23.53 13.46 23.80
C ILE A 86 -23.22 12.88 25.17
N ASP A 87 -22.18 12.06 25.27
CA ASP A 87 -21.43 11.94 26.51
C ASP A 87 -20.01 11.47 26.20
N TYR A 88 -19.05 12.04 26.91
CA TYR A 88 -17.60 11.93 26.72
C TYR A 88 -16.97 12.83 25.63
N GLN A 89 -16.95 14.12 26.01
CA GLN A 89 -15.75 14.96 26.11
C GLN A 89 -14.81 15.09 24.89
N LYS A 90 -15.02 16.20 24.17
CA LYS A 90 -14.06 17.18 23.59
C LYS A 90 -12.65 17.23 24.26
N PRO A 91 -11.63 17.86 23.64
CA PRO A 91 -10.96 17.61 22.34
C PRO A 91 -9.41 17.64 22.46
N ALA A 92 -8.70 17.20 21.42
CA ALA A 92 -7.43 17.85 21.07
C ALA A 92 -7.17 17.72 19.56
N ILE A 93 -7.31 18.85 18.87
CA ILE A 93 -6.74 19.10 17.55
C ILE A 93 -5.21 19.05 17.73
N GLY A 94 -4.56 18.16 16.99
CA GLY A 94 -3.12 18.12 16.83
C GLY A 94 -2.85 17.52 15.46
N GLU A 95 -2.30 18.32 14.57
CA GLU A 95 -1.78 17.90 13.28
C GLU A 95 -0.79 16.75 13.47
N GLU A 96 -1.19 15.52 13.18
CA GLU A 96 -0.23 14.43 13.01
C GLU A 96 -0.28 13.94 11.58
N LYS A 97 0.74 14.36 10.83
CA LYS A 97 1.26 13.69 9.64
C LYS A 97 1.34 12.20 9.92
N SER A 98 0.32 11.43 9.52
CA SER A 98 0.36 9.98 9.65
C SER A 98 1.29 9.42 8.57
N ALA A 99 2.55 9.23 8.98
CA ALA A 99 3.58 8.47 8.31
C ALA A 99 3.18 7.00 8.22
N ILE A 100 2.50 6.59 7.14
CA ILE A 100 2.30 5.18 6.78
C ILE A 100 2.18 5.08 5.24
N ASP A 101 3.28 5.24 4.50
CA ASP A 101 3.36 4.73 3.10
C ASP A 101 4.80 4.50 2.57
N ASP A 102 5.72 4.03 3.42
CA ASP A 102 7.18 4.00 3.09
C ASP A 102 7.62 2.89 2.11
N LYS A 103 6.68 2.16 1.50
CA LYS A 103 6.99 1.24 0.37
C LYS A 103 6.35 1.65 -0.95
N LYS A 104 5.34 2.52 -0.95
CA LYS A 104 4.70 3.02 -2.16
C LYS A 104 5.15 4.45 -2.51
N SER A 105 5.66 5.20 -1.53
CA SER A 105 6.13 6.58 -1.72
C SER A 105 7.36 6.70 -2.64
N ALA A 106 8.28 5.71 -2.64
CA ALA A 106 9.53 5.82 -3.41
C ALA A 106 9.33 5.67 -4.93
N VAL A 107 8.50 4.72 -5.35
CA VAL A 107 8.12 4.54 -6.77
C VAL A 107 7.31 5.74 -7.24
N ASP A 108 6.39 6.24 -6.42
CA ASP A 108 5.59 7.42 -6.75
C ASP A 108 6.45 8.69 -6.86
N ARG A 109 7.45 8.87 -5.98
CA ARG A 109 8.45 9.95 -6.06
C ARG A 109 9.25 9.90 -7.36
N ILE A 110 9.72 8.72 -7.75
CA ILE A 110 10.48 8.54 -8.99
C ILE A 110 9.59 8.73 -10.20
N LYS A 111 8.37 8.22 -10.18
CA LYS A 111 7.40 8.44 -11.24
C LYS A 111 7.10 9.92 -11.42
N SER A 112 6.91 10.66 -10.32
CA SER A 112 6.76 12.12 -10.35
C SER A 112 8.02 12.84 -10.85
N ALA A 113 9.22 12.40 -10.46
CA ALA A 113 10.48 12.98 -10.97
C ALA A 113 10.66 12.71 -12.47
N ILE A 114 10.25 11.54 -12.95
CA ILE A 114 10.26 11.17 -14.37
C ILE A 114 9.21 11.96 -15.15
N GLU A 115 8.03 12.23 -14.58
CA GLU A 115 6.98 13.06 -15.20
C GLU A 115 7.37 14.54 -15.28
N GLN A 116 8.12 15.05 -14.30
CA GLN A 116 8.68 16.40 -14.33
C GLN A 116 9.76 16.57 -15.39
N GLN A 117 10.45 15.50 -15.78
CA GLN A 117 11.47 15.53 -16.82
C GLN A 117 10.88 15.13 -18.18
N LYS A 118 11.05 15.97 -19.21
CA LYS A 118 10.61 15.68 -20.59
C LYS A 118 11.51 14.63 -21.29
N TYR A 119 11.67 13.45 -20.70
CA TYR A 119 12.42 12.35 -21.30
C TYR A 119 11.59 11.62 -22.34
N ASN A 120 12.27 11.09 -23.37
CA ASN A 120 11.67 10.22 -24.38
C ASN A 120 11.07 8.97 -23.72
N GLU A 121 9.95 8.47 -24.23
CA GLU A 121 9.28 7.24 -23.77
C GLU A 121 10.22 6.04 -23.50
N PRO A 122 11.15 5.66 -24.40
CA PRO A 122 12.08 4.56 -24.12
C PRO A 122 13.01 4.82 -22.93
N SER A 123 13.34 6.07 -22.65
CA SER A 123 14.17 6.42 -21.49
C SER A 123 13.41 6.24 -20.18
N LYS A 124 12.11 6.59 -20.15
CA LYS A 124 11.26 6.40 -18.97
C LYS A 124 11.13 4.92 -18.62
N ALA A 125 10.87 4.09 -19.63
CA ALA A 125 10.78 2.64 -19.47
C ALA A 125 12.09 2.03 -18.93
N ASN A 126 13.23 2.46 -19.47
CA ASN A 126 14.54 1.97 -19.01
C ASN A 126 14.84 2.37 -17.56
N ILE A 127 14.48 3.57 -17.13
CA ILE A 127 14.68 4.02 -15.75
C ILE A 127 13.79 3.23 -14.78
N LEU A 128 12.53 2.98 -15.13
CA LEU A 128 11.61 2.17 -14.33
C LEU A 128 12.13 0.74 -14.16
N LYS A 129 12.57 0.09 -15.25
CA LYS A 129 13.15 -1.26 -15.20
C LYS A 129 14.38 -1.34 -14.29
N VAL A 130 15.28 -0.36 -14.39
CA VAL A 130 16.46 -0.28 -13.52
C VAL A 130 16.05 -0.14 -12.05
N TYR A 131 14.95 0.55 -11.75
CA TYR A 131 14.46 0.68 -10.39
C TYR A 131 13.77 -0.59 -9.87
N ASP A 132 13.05 -1.31 -10.74
CA ASP A 132 12.38 -2.55 -10.39
C ASP A 132 13.38 -3.70 -10.15
N GLU A 133 14.48 -3.74 -10.89
CA GLU A 133 15.49 -4.80 -10.80
C GLU A 133 16.56 -4.57 -9.72
N ILE A 134 16.80 -3.33 -9.30
CA ILE A 134 17.81 -3.01 -8.30
C ILE A 134 17.18 -3.01 -6.91
N GLU A 135 17.64 -3.88 -6.03
CA GLU A 135 17.15 -3.96 -4.65
C GLU A 135 17.52 -2.68 -3.85
N LYS A 136 16.69 -2.37 -2.84
CA LYS A 136 16.95 -1.23 -1.94
C LYS A 136 18.36 -1.33 -1.35
N ASN A 137 19.13 -0.25 -1.44
CA ASN A 137 20.53 -0.13 -0.98
C ASN A 137 21.58 -0.94 -1.77
N GLN A 138 21.20 -1.59 -2.87
CA GLN A 138 22.18 -2.22 -3.76
C GLN A 138 23.03 -1.14 -4.43
N ILE A 139 24.34 -1.39 -4.46
CA ILE A 139 25.29 -0.50 -5.09
C ILE A 139 25.40 -0.88 -6.56
N PHE A 140 25.09 0.07 -7.44
CA PHE A 140 25.12 -0.13 -8.88
C PHE A 140 25.94 0.94 -9.59
N GLY A 141 26.35 0.63 -10.80
CA GLY A 141 27.03 1.55 -11.70
C GLY A 141 26.61 1.28 -13.14
N THR A 142 27.36 1.82 -14.09
CA THR A 142 27.08 1.65 -15.52
C THR A 142 27.20 0.21 -16.00
N LYS A 143 28.02 -0.63 -15.34
CA LYS A 143 28.15 -2.06 -15.69
C LYS A 143 26.90 -2.83 -15.33
N GLU A 144 26.42 -2.63 -14.10
CA GLU A 144 25.22 -3.29 -13.59
C GLU A 144 23.98 -2.89 -14.40
N ILE A 145 23.82 -1.61 -14.73
CA ILE A 145 22.72 -1.16 -15.59
C ILE A 145 22.80 -1.73 -17.00
N LYS A 146 24.01 -1.94 -17.52
CA LYS A 146 24.19 -2.56 -18.83
C LYS A 146 23.70 -4.00 -18.83
N GLU A 147 24.01 -4.75 -17.77
CA GLU A 147 23.59 -6.15 -17.60
C GLU A 147 22.06 -6.27 -17.41
N ILE A 148 21.47 -5.37 -16.63
CA ILE A 148 20.02 -5.29 -16.39
C ILE A 148 19.26 -5.00 -17.70
N LEU A 149 19.67 -3.96 -18.43
CA LEU A 149 18.94 -3.49 -19.60
C LEU A 149 19.32 -4.20 -20.91
N ASP A 150 20.33 -5.09 -20.89
CA ASP A 150 20.98 -5.68 -22.08
C ASP A 150 21.23 -4.65 -23.19
N CYS A 151 21.77 -3.48 -22.79
CA CYS A 151 21.91 -2.31 -23.64
C CYS A 151 23.36 -2.01 -24.02
N SER A 152 23.56 -1.11 -24.99
CA SER A 152 24.90 -0.60 -25.31
C SER A 152 25.50 0.17 -24.11
N PRO A 153 26.84 0.18 -23.94
CA PRO A 153 27.50 0.92 -22.86
C PRO A 153 27.19 2.43 -22.87
N SER A 154 26.94 3.00 -24.05
CA SER A 154 26.56 4.40 -24.22
C SER A 154 25.16 4.68 -23.66
N THR A 155 24.20 3.79 -23.92
CA THR A 155 22.83 3.91 -23.40
C THR A 155 22.81 3.77 -21.87
N ALA A 156 23.54 2.80 -21.31
CA ALA A 156 23.66 2.64 -19.85
C ALA A 156 24.26 3.90 -19.18
N ARG A 157 25.24 4.53 -19.82
CA ARG A 157 25.83 5.79 -19.36
C ARG A 157 24.84 6.95 -19.42
N ALA A 158 24.03 7.03 -20.49
CA ALA A 158 22.98 8.04 -20.61
C ALA A 158 21.90 7.89 -19.53
N VAL A 159 21.50 6.66 -19.19
CA VAL A 159 20.56 6.37 -18.09
C VAL A 159 21.16 6.83 -16.75
N MET A 160 22.44 6.54 -16.50
CA MET A 160 23.13 7.01 -15.28
C MET A 160 23.21 8.54 -15.16
N THR A 161 23.44 9.24 -16.26
CA THR A 161 23.42 10.71 -16.27
C THR A 161 22.04 11.23 -15.88
N LYS A 162 20.97 10.66 -16.45
CA LYS A 162 19.59 11.03 -16.13
C LYS A 162 19.23 10.77 -14.67
N LEU A 163 19.62 9.62 -14.12
CA LEU A 163 19.45 9.30 -12.70
C LEU A 163 20.14 10.31 -11.78
N ARG A 164 21.31 10.81 -12.18
CA ARG A 164 22.02 11.86 -11.46
C ARG A 164 21.30 13.21 -11.57
N ASP A 165 20.84 13.58 -12.76
CA ASP A 165 20.14 14.84 -13.01
C ASP A 165 18.82 14.92 -12.24
N MET A 166 18.13 13.79 -12.10
CA MET A 166 16.94 13.64 -11.26
C MET A 166 17.25 13.69 -9.75
N LYS A 167 18.52 13.68 -9.35
CA LYS A 167 18.97 13.63 -7.94
C LYS A 167 18.38 12.46 -7.14
N VAL A 168 18.11 11.33 -7.81
CA VAL A 168 17.57 10.12 -7.17
C VAL A 168 18.67 9.14 -6.73
N VAL A 169 19.94 9.44 -7.01
CA VAL A 169 21.10 8.60 -6.65
C VAL A 169 22.19 9.39 -5.92
N LYS A 170 22.83 8.75 -4.94
CA LYS A 170 24.02 9.26 -4.23
C LYS A 170 25.26 8.44 -4.57
N VAL A 171 26.41 9.10 -4.61
CA VAL A 171 27.71 8.45 -4.80
C VAL A 171 28.08 7.69 -3.53
N VAL A 172 28.61 6.47 -3.68
CA VAL A 172 29.16 5.69 -2.57
C VAL A 172 30.67 5.82 -2.56
N ASN A 173 31.19 6.39 -1.46
CA ASN A 173 32.63 6.49 -1.23
C ASN A 173 33.17 5.13 -0.73
N GLY A 174 34.36 4.73 -1.21
CA GLY A 174 35.07 3.54 -0.72
C GLY A 174 34.90 2.25 -1.53
N LYS A 175 34.07 2.22 -2.59
CA LYS A 175 33.87 1.03 -3.45
C LYS A 175 34.26 1.21 -4.92
N GLY A 176 35.07 2.22 -5.22
CA GLY A 176 35.57 2.53 -6.57
C GLY A 176 34.82 3.67 -7.26
N LYS A 177 35.43 4.24 -8.32
CA LYS A 177 34.86 5.37 -9.08
C LYS A 177 33.57 4.93 -9.78
N GLY A 178 32.51 5.73 -9.67
CA GLY A 178 31.28 5.55 -10.44
C GLY A 178 30.27 4.55 -9.87
N LYS A 179 30.27 4.35 -8.54
CA LYS A 179 29.29 3.54 -7.82
C LYS A 179 28.25 4.40 -7.10
N TYR A 180 26.99 4.00 -7.19
CA TYR A 180 25.82 4.76 -6.75
C TYR A 180 24.83 3.88 -5.99
N VAL A 181 24.02 4.53 -5.16
CA VAL A 181 22.87 3.94 -4.45
C VAL A 181 21.70 4.90 -4.56
N PHE A 182 20.46 4.39 -4.61
CA PHE A 182 19.26 5.23 -4.64
C PHE A 182 19.08 6.02 -3.32
N ILE A 183 18.56 7.24 -3.43
CA ILE A 183 18.22 8.11 -2.30
C ILE A 183 16.73 7.90 -1.97
N GLU A 184 16.40 7.79 -0.69
CA GLU A 184 15.04 7.62 -0.18
C GLU A 184 14.27 8.94 -0.07
#